data_AF-A0A928MG92-F1
#
_entry.id   AF-A0A928MG92-F1
#
_cell.length_a   1.000
_cell.length_b   1.000
_cell.length_c   1.000
_cell.angle_alpha   90.00
_cell.angle_beta   90.00
_cell.angle_gamma   90.00
#
_symmetry.space_group_name_H-M   'P 1'
#
loop_
_entity.id
_entity.type
_entity.pdbx_description
1 polymer ?
#
loop_
_entity_poly.entity_id
_entity_poly.type
_entity_poly.pdbx_seq_one_letter_code
_entity_poly.pdbx_strand_id
1 'polypeptide(L)' 'MAYAITKRIVRDDGTEYINAVLDADADLQSLTGTYAPGSTAVVADKGKTYMVNASGVWKVVRE' A
#
# COMPACT_ATOMS: atom_id res chain seq x y z
N MET A 1 11.43 1.76 10.79
CA MET A 1 10.28 1.53 9.89
C MET A 1 10.52 0.21 9.22
N ALA A 2 9.89 -0.85 9.71
CA ALA A 2 9.93 -2.15 9.06
C ALA A 2 8.60 -2.32 8.34
N TYR A 3 8.64 -2.36 7.01
CA TYR A 3 7.51 -2.79 6.22
C TYR A 3 8.00 -3.87 5.27
N ALA A 4 7.14 -4.85 4.99
CA ALA A 4 7.43 -5.91 4.05
C ALA A 4 6.51 -5.79 2.84
N ILE A 5 7.10 -5.55 1.66
CA ILE A 5 6.37 -5.71 0.40
C ILE A 5 6.24 -7.21 0.16
N THR A 6 5.02 -7.72 0.29
CA THR A 6 4.72 -9.16 0.14
C THR A 6 4.49 -9.53 -1.32
N LYS A 7 4.06 -8.57 -2.15
CA LYS A 7 3.93 -8.75 -3.59
C LYS A 7 4.19 -7.44 -4.31
N ARG A 8 4.92 -7.51 -5.43
CA ARG A 8 5.08 -6.43 -6.40
C ARG A 8 4.67 -6.94 -7.78
N ILE A 9 3.86 -6.15 -8.49
CA ILE A 9 3.43 -6.42 -9.87
C ILE A 9 3.81 -5.19 -10.70
N VAL A 10 4.61 -5.38 -11.73
CA VAL A 10 4.96 -4.33 -12.69
C VAL A 10 4.29 -4.69 -14.01
N ARG A 11 3.50 -3.77 -14.55
CA ARG A 11 2.87 -3.94 -15.87
C ARG A 11 3.81 -3.50 -16.99
N ASP A 12 3.50 -3.88 -18.22
CA ASP A 12 4.30 -3.52 -19.41
C ASP A 12 4.42 -2.00 -19.64
N ASP A 13 3.47 -1.21 -19.11
CA ASP A 13 3.50 0.26 -19.13
C ASP A 13 4.37 0.88 -18.03
N GLY A 14 5.08 0.05 -17.24
CA GLY A 14 5.90 0.47 -16.12
C GLY A 14 5.11 0.76 -14.83
N THR A 15 3.79 0.59 -14.83
CA THR A 15 2.96 0.83 -13.65
C THR A 15 3.24 -0.23 -12.57
N GLU A 16 3.60 0.23 -11.37
CA GLU A 16 3.87 -0.63 -10.22
C GLU A 16 2.67 -0.70 -9.26
N TYR A 17 2.26 -1.93 -8.96
CA TYR A 17 1.28 -2.26 -7.92
C TYR A 17 1.93 -3.08 -6.83
N ILE A 18 1.52 -2.84 -5.58
CA ILE A 18 1.99 -3.62 -4.43
C ILE A 18 0.87 -4.21 -3.60
N ASN A 19 1.23 -5.28 -2.91
CA ASN A 19 0.63 -5.69 -1.64
C ASN A 19 1.74 -5.61 -0.58
N ALA A 20 1.48 -4.89 0.50
CA ALA A 20 2.41 -4.76 1.62
C ALA A 20 1.74 -5.15 2.94
N VAL A 21 2.55 -5.60 3.89
CA VAL A 21 2.18 -5.70 5.31
C VAL A 21 3.06 -4.72 6.08
N LEU A 22 2.39 -3.86 6.83
CA LEU A 22 2.97 -2.72 7.55
C LEU A 22 2.79 -2.93 9.04
N ASP A 23 3.74 -2.44 9.83
CA ASP A 23 3.62 -2.47 11.28
C ASP A 23 2.75 -1.30 11.80
N ALA A 24 2.83 -0.10 11.18
CA ALA A 24 2.06 1.08 11.60
C ALA A 24 1.54 1.94 10.43
N ASP A 25 0.54 2.79 10.67
CA ASP A 25 0.04 3.75 9.66
C ASP A 25 1.09 4.76 9.20
N ALA A 26 2.09 5.04 10.05
CA ALA A 26 3.19 5.92 9.67
C ALA A 26 3.94 5.37 8.43
N ASP A 27 3.98 4.04 8.26
CA ASP A 27 4.62 3.40 7.11
C ASP A 27 3.81 3.57 5.81
N LEU A 28 2.50 3.86 5.87
CA LEU A 28 1.70 4.20 4.67
C LEU A 28 2.21 5.48 4.00
N GLN A 29 2.72 6.43 4.78
CA GLN A 29 3.30 7.66 4.24
C GLN A 29 4.56 7.38 3.44
N SER A 30 5.37 6.41 3.86
CA SER A 30 6.57 5.98 3.13
C SER A 30 6.26 5.27 1.80
N LEU A 31 5.03 4.79 1.60
CA LEU A 31 4.57 4.20 0.34
C LEU A 31 3.80 5.19 -0.55
N THR A 32 3.46 6.37 -0.04
CA THR A 32 2.66 7.37 -0.76
C THR A 32 3.46 7.95 -1.93
N GLY A 33 2.85 8.03 -3.11
CA GLY A 33 3.48 8.56 -4.33
C GLY A 33 4.47 7.60 -5.01
N THR A 34 4.76 6.44 -4.41
CA THR A 34 5.65 5.43 -5.01
C THR A 34 4.88 4.40 -5.85
N TYR A 35 3.60 4.17 -5.56
CA TYR A 35 2.81 3.09 -6.17
C TYR A 35 1.51 3.58 -6.79
N ALA A 36 1.05 2.86 -7.81
CA ALA A 36 -0.11 3.23 -8.58
C ALA A 36 -1.43 3.09 -7.81
N PRO A 37 -2.45 3.94 -8.12
CA PRO A 37 -3.82 3.78 -7.65
C PRO A 37 -4.31 2.34 -7.76
N GLY A 38 -4.85 1.78 -6.67
CA GLY A 38 -5.30 0.38 -6.58
C GLY A 38 -4.31 -0.57 -5.90
N SER A 39 -3.09 -0.12 -5.58
CA SER A 39 -2.19 -0.86 -4.67
C SER A 39 -2.82 -1.04 -3.29
N THR A 40 -2.50 -2.14 -2.62
CA THR A 40 -3.06 -2.49 -1.30
C THR A 40 -2.00 -2.64 -0.24
N ALA A 41 -2.34 -2.33 1.01
CA ALA A 41 -1.47 -2.51 2.17
C ALA A 41 -2.31 -2.94 3.37
N VAL A 42 -1.80 -3.85 4.18
CA VAL A 42 -2.42 -4.26 5.45
C VAL A 42 -1.58 -3.71 6.58
N VAL A 43 -2.19 -2.98 7.52
CA VAL A 43 -1.52 -2.54 8.75
C VAL A 43 -1.80 -3.58 9.83
N ALA A 44 -0.79 -4.38 10.17
CA ALA A 44 -0.90 -5.55 11.03
C ALA A 44 -1.37 -5.19 12.45
N ASP A 45 -0.91 -4.07 13.01
CA ASP A 45 -1.32 -3.56 14.32
C ASP A 45 -2.83 -3.29 14.41
N LYS A 46 -3.47 -2.99 13.28
CA LYS A 46 -4.89 -2.63 13.21
C LYS A 46 -5.79 -3.69 12.58
N GLY A 47 -5.20 -4.70 11.92
CA GLY A 47 -5.95 -5.66 11.09
C GLY A 47 -6.65 -5.03 9.87
N LYS A 48 -6.36 -3.76 9.53
CA LYS A 48 -7.06 -3.03 8.47
C LYS A 48 -6.36 -3.15 7.14
N THR A 49 -7.14 -3.21 6.06
CA THR A 49 -6.65 -3.14 4.70
C THR A 49 -6.89 -1.75 4.12
N TYR A 50 -5.85 -1.18 3.54
CA TYR A 50 -5.83 0.11 2.87
C TYR A 50 -5.62 -0.08 1.37
N MET A 51 -6.19 0.81 0.59
CA MET A 51 -5.97 0.91 -0.86
C MET A 51 -5.59 2.35 -1.22
N VAL A 52 -4.58 2.53 -2.06
CA VAL A 52 -4.18 3.84 -2.55
C VAL A 52 -5.17 4.30 -3.64
N ASN A 53 -5.72 5.49 -3.47
CA ASN A 53 -6.69 6.05 -4.40
C ASN A 53 -6.01 6.77 -5.59
N ALA A 54 -6.82 7.30 -6.53
CA ALA A 54 -6.33 8.03 -7.70
C ALA A 54 -5.48 9.28 -7.35
N SER A 55 -5.66 9.85 -6.16
CA SER A 55 -4.90 10.99 -5.66
C SER A 55 -3.63 10.59 -4.91
N GLY A 56 -3.26 9.30 -4.89
CA GLY A 56 -2.10 8.79 -4.16
C GLY A 56 -2.31 8.64 -2.65
N VAL A 57 -3.53 8.85 -2.14
CA VAL A 57 -3.84 8.77 -0.71
C VAL A 57 -4.37 7.39 -0.35
N TRP A 58 -3.81 6.79 0.71
CA TRP A 58 -4.28 5.53 1.27
C TRP A 58 -5.61 5.70 2.01
N LYS A 59 -6.59 4.84 1.70
CA LYS A 59 -7.89 4.78 2.38
C LYS A 59 -8.21 3.37 2.86
N VAL A 60 -8.84 3.26 4.02
CA VAL A 60 -9.34 1.98 4.53
C VAL A 60 -10.43 1.46 3.58
N VAL A 61 -10.30 0.20 3.18
CA VAL A 61 -11.27 -0.50 2.33
C VAL A 61 -11.87 -1.74 3.00
N ARG A 62 -11.25 -2.22 4.08
CA ARG A 62 -11.72 -3.36 4.87
C ARG A 62 -11.19 -3.28 6.30
N GLU A 63 -12.04 -3.68 7.25
CA GLU A 63 -11.75 -3.84 8.69
C GLU A 63 -11.94 -5.31 9.12
#